data_AF-A0A817GNX7-F1
#
_entry.id   AF-A0A817GNX7-F1
#
_cell.length_a   1.000
_cell.length_b   1.000
_cell.length_c   1.000
_cell.angle_alpha   90.00
_cell.angle_beta   90.00
_cell.angle_gamma   90.00
#
_symmetry.space_group_name_H-M   'P 1'
#
loop_
_entity.id
_entity.type
_entity.pdbx_description
1 polymer ?
#
loop_
_entity_poly.entity_id
_entity_poly.type
_entity_poly.pdbx_seq_one_letter_code
_entity_poly.pdbx_strand_id
1 'polypeptide(L)'
;MVEQDSKFHWIARLSSSVGNDHVFVCQRLNDDTIQLQRFINPGGYSSPTIVTTDSNYGGTLTVTRVALNNGVAYCEFTLSNFTTTMGRRRKRSISLLSQSTQYRILVATGHLAGSNALVQHSSIAVLTQKIQLDQSGTIATTNIEGSDDDKAMFLRAHGIIMLFIWILFVPTGILIARYFKQSWPTRKLCGKQMWFAVHRSVMIFAAIMTLIAFAAILKYNQGTWVSQNESREFAHSIIGMLVISAAIIQPTMALFRCHPDHQYRFIFNYVHAIVGIGALILSIIAIFLATLFSLSDTSINKPWRIVVAWESTEFAILIGFECLEIFYRKKWSPFCVKNRDKPVQMNVLHNGSDATPVDDRSSPENILKERLKTFLLAIHILVAFGLSLTLAYCTWQAS
;
A
#
# COMPACT_ATOMS: atom_id res chain seq x y z
N MET A 1 30.14 12.78 -29.89
CA MET A 1 31.02 11.99 -29.02
C MET A 1 30.66 12.33 -27.59
N VAL A 2 29.88 11.46 -26.93
CA VAL A 2 29.75 11.44 -25.48
C VAL A 2 30.20 10.04 -25.09
N GLU A 3 31.42 10.01 -24.56
CA GLU A 3 32.14 8.84 -24.10
C GLU A 3 31.44 8.31 -22.83
N GLN A 4 30.65 7.25 -22.97
CA GLN A 4 29.99 6.59 -21.84
C GLN A 4 30.99 5.63 -21.18
N ASP A 5 31.76 6.20 -20.26
CA ASP A 5 32.71 5.53 -19.38
C ASP A 5 31.97 4.72 -18.27
N SER A 6 31.26 3.67 -18.70
CA SER A 6 30.48 2.80 -17.82
C SER A 6 31.39 1.79 -17.12
N LYS A 7 31.95 2.19 -15.98
CA LYS A 7 32.60 1.27 -15.04
C LYS A 7 31.56 0.29 -14.50
N PHE A 8 31.56 -0.94 -15.00
CA PHE A 8 30.72 -2.03 -14.51
C PHE A 8 31.28 -2.56 -13.18
N HIS A 9 30.42 -2.65 -12.18
CA HIS A 9 30.74 -3.13 -10.84
C HIS A 9 29.74 -4.20 -10.45
N TRP A 10 30.20 -5.29 -9.84
CA TRP A 10 29.32 -6.24 -9.17
C TRP A 10 29.62 -6.27 -7.68
N ILE A 11 28.53 -6.23 -6.90
CA ILE A 11 28.55 -6.23 -5.45
C ILE A 11 27.90 -7.53 -4.98
N ALA A 12 28.64 -8.41 -4.32
CA ALA A 12 28.07 -9.59 -3.66
C ALA A 12 27.99 -9.34 -2.15
N ARG A 13 26.78 -9.40 -1.58
CA ARG A 13 26.56 -9.31 -0.14
C ARG A 13 26.17 -10.68 0.41
N LEU A 14 26.93 -11.15 1.41
CA LEU A 14 26.53 -12.29 2.24
C LEU A 14 25.86 -11.79 3.51
N SER A 15 24.60 -12.17 3.71
CA SER A 15 23.81 -11.76 4.87
C SER A 15 23.04 -12.93 5.48
N SER A 16 23.07 -13.05 6.81
CA SER A 16 22.16 -13.88 7.60
C SER A 16 21.06 -13.05 8.31
N SER A 17 21.18 -11.72 8.33
CA SER A 17 20.21 -10.75 8.88
C SER A 17 20.60 -9.32 8.49
N VAL A 18 19.66 -8.36 8.50
CA VAL A 18 19.91 -6.96 8.11
C VAL A 18 20.87 -6.26 9.10
N GLY A 19 22.12 -6.00 8.67
CA GLY A 19 23.15 -5.25 9.42
C GLY A 19 24.35 -6.10 9.85
N ASN A 20 25.56 -5.51 9.79
CA ASN A 20 26.88 -6.16 9.92
C ASN A 20 27.21 -7.15 8.77
N ASP A 21 26.98 -6.73 7.54
CA ASP A 21 27.15 -7.57 6.35
C ASP A 21 28.53 -7.43 5.71
N HIS A 22 29.04 -8.53 5.16
CA HIS A 22 30.21 -8.52 4.30
C HIS A 22 29.79 -8.24 2.86
N VAL A 23 30.44 -7.25 2.26
CA VAL A 23 30.16 -6.78 0.91
C VAL A 23 31.45 -6.90 0.09
N PHE A 24 31.41 -7.64 -1.00
CA PHE A 24 32.54 -7.84 -1.91
C PHE A 24 32.26 -7.12 -3.22
N VAL A 25 33.22 -6.33 -3.68
CA VAL A 25 33.06 -5.44 -4.84
C VAL A 25 34.19 -5.75 -5.80
N CYS A 26 33.86 -6.28 -6.97
CA CYS A 26 34.81 -6.41 -8.07
C CYS A 26 34.62 -5.22 -9.00
N GLN A 27 35.68 -4.43 -9.16
CA GLN A 27 35.60 -3.14 -9.83
C GLN A 27 36.69 -2.91 -10.86
N ARG A 28 36.35 -2.17 -11.92
CA ARG A 28 37.30 -1.69 -12.93
C ARG A 28 37.74 -0.28 -12.56
N LEU A 29 39.01 -0.10 -12.16
CA LEU A 29 39.54 1.24 -11.82
C LEU A 29 39.84 2.05 -13.06
N ASN A 30 40.53 1.44 -14.03
CA ASN A 30 40.95 2.00 -15.31
C ASN A 30 40.71 0.95 -16.42
N ASP A 31 40.98 1.28 -17.69
CA ASP A 31 40.63 0.42 -18.83
C ASP A 31 41.12 -1.04 -18.71
N ASP A 32 42.26 -1.32 -18.06
CA ASP A 32 42.75 -2.71 -17.93
C ASP A 32 42.92 -3.23 -16.50
N THR A 33 42.51 -2.45 -15.48
CA THR A 33 42.78 -2.81 -14.07
C THR A 33 41.49 -3.14 -13.32
N ILE A 34 41.32 -4.41 -12.97
CA ILE A 34 40.26 -4.90 -12.09
C ILE A 34 40.82 -5.07 -10.66
N GLN A 35 40.05 -4.70 -9.66
CA GLN A 35 40.37 -4.89 -8.24
C GLN A 35 39.18 -5.49 -7.50
N LEU A 36 39.44 -6.44 -6.61
CA LEU A 36 38.47 -6.89 -5.62
C LEU A 36 38.67 -6.09 -4.32
N GLN A 37 37.60 -5.49 -3.82
CA GLN A 37 37.57 -4.77 -2.55
C GLN A 37 36.50 -5.36 -1.61
N ARG A 38 36.78 -5.31 -0.31
CA ARG A 38 35.87 -5.79 0.74
C ARG A 38 35.41 -4.62 1.60
N PHE A 39 34.11 -4.59 1.87
CA PHE A 39 33.47 -3.61 2.74
C PHE A 39 32.67 -4.31 3.84
N ILE A 40 32.46 -3.58 4.93
CA ILE A 40 31.55 -3.95 6.01
C ILE A 40 30.43 -2.94 6.05
N ASN A 41 29.20 -3.43 6.04
CA ASN A 41 28.03 -2.62 6.33
C ASN A 41 27.66 -2.79 7.81
N PRO A 42 27.97 -1.83 8.71
CA PRO A 42 27.72 -1.97 10.15
C PRO A 42 26.22 -1.99 10.53
N GLY A 43 25.32 -1.80 9.57
CA GLY A 43 23.88 -1.66 9.80
C GLY A 43 23.50 -0.27 10.31
N GLY A 44 22.21 0.08 10.20
CA GLY A 44 21.64 1.35 10.66
C GLY A 44 22.22 2.59 9.97
N TYR A 45 21.63 3.01 8.84
CA TYR A 45 21.89 4.26 8.09
C TYR A 45 23.36 4.72 7.88
N SER A 46 24.34 3.86 8.16
CA SER A 46 25.76 4.18 8.16
C SER A 46 26.39 3.72 6.85
N SER A 47 27.27 4.55 6.27
CA SER A 47 27.95 4.21 5.03
C SER A 47 28.84 2.96 5.19
N PRO A 48 28.94 2.09 4.17
CA PRO A 48 29.85 0.96 4.20
C PRO A 48 31.30 1.41 4.41
N THR A 49 32.03 0.69 5.26
CA THR A 49 33.44 0.99 5.54
C THR A 49 34.34 -0.02 4.84
N ILE A 50 35.39 0.46 4.19
CA ILE A 50 36.39 -0.40 3.54
C ILE A 50 37.17 -1.20 4.59
N VAL A 51 37.38 -2.49 4.32
CA VAL A 51 38.22 -3.36 5.15
C VAL A 51 39.65 -3.26 4.64
N THR A 52 40.51 -2.55 5.38
CA THR A 52 41.95 -2.45 5.08
C THR A 52 42.77 -3.52 5.79
N THR A 53 42.22 -4.11 6.87
CA THR A 53 42.87 -5.15 7.69
C THR A 53 41.86 -6.22 8.07
N ASP A 54 42.04 -7.43 7.55
CA ASP A 54 41.12 -8.56 7.74
C ASP A 54 41.01 -9.02 9.21
N SER A 55 42.03 -8.77 10.04
CA SER A 55 42.09 -9.19 11.44
C SER A 55 40.98 -8.59 12.32
N ASN A 56 40.44 -7.43 11.94
CA ASN A 56 39.44 -6.71 12.74
C ASN A 56 37.99 -7.15 12.48
N TYR A 57 37.73 -7.77 11.32
CA TYR A 57 36.36 -8.07 10.86
C TYR A 57 36.12 -9.56 10.59
N GLY A 58 37.12 -10.40 10.90
CA GLY A 58 37.06 -11.85 10.77
C GLY A 58 37.26 -12.31 9.33
N GLY A 59 38.12 -13.32 9.16
CA GLY A 59 38.30 -14.04 7.88
C GLY A 59 39.26 -13.32 6.97
N THR A 60 40.32 -14.02 6.59
CA THR A 60 41.30 -13.59 5.60
C THR A 60 40.73 -13.78 4.20
N LEU A 61 40.70 -12.69 3.43
CA LEU A 61 40.33 -12.69 2.02
C LEU A 61 41.58 -12.94 1.18
N THR A 62 41.59 -14.03 0.42
CA THR A 62 42.69 -14.37 -0.51
C THR A 62 42.18 -14.27 -1.93
N VAL A 63 42.65 -13.26 -2.65
CA VAL A 63 42.32 -13.09 -4.07
C VAL A 63 43.06 -14.16 -4.87
N THR A 64 42.31 -15.03 -5.55
CA THR A 64 42.86 -16.17 -6.31
C THR A 64 43.09 -15.79 -7.77
N ARG A 65 42.12 -15.10 -8.37
CA ARG A 65 42.23 -14.66 -9.76
C ARG A 65 41.44 -13.38 -9.98
N VAL A 66 42.04 -12.44 -10.69
CA VAL A 66 41.35 -11.26 -11.20
C VAL A 66 41.69 -11.13 -12.68
N ALA A 67 40.67 -11.04 -13.54
CA ALA A 67 40.86 -10.98 -14.99
C ALA A 67 39.76 -10.14 -15.65
N LEU A 68 40.08 -9.55 -16.80
CA LEU A 68 39.11 -8.94 -17.69
C LEU A 68 39.11 -9.75 -19.00
N ASN A 69 38.06 -10.52 -19.24
CA ASN A 69 37.95 -11.36 -20.43
C ASN A 69 36.74 -10.88 -21.25
N ASN A 70 36.98 -10.42 -22.49
CA ASN A 70 35.92 -9.99 -23.42
C ASN A 70 34.95 -8.96 -22.80
N GLY A 71 35.48 -7.99 -22.03
CA GLY A 71 34.67 -6.97 -21.35
C GLY A 71 34.00 -7.42 -20.05
N VAL A 72 34.16 -8.68 -19.63
CA VAL A 72 33.61 -9.22 -18.38
C VAL A 72 34.68 -9.25 -17.29
N ALA A 73 34.40 -8.57 -16.17
CA ALA A 73 35.27 -8.58 -14.99
C ALA A 73 35.08 -9.89 -14.18
N TYR A 74 36.17 -10.65 -14.06
CA TYR A 74 36.26 -11.89 -13.31
C TYR A 74 37.02 -11.65 -12.02
N CYS A 75 36.40 -11.85 -10.86
CA CYS A 75 37.10 -11.90 -9.57
C CYS A 75 36.78 -13.21 -8.85
N GLU A 76 37.82 -13.98 -8.57
CA GLU A 76 37.80 -15.22 -7.82
C GLU A 76 38.58 -15.02 -6.52
N PHE A 77 37.97 -15.39 -5.41
CA PHE A 77 38.55 -15.22 -4.10
C PHE A 77 38.13 -16.34 -3.16
N THR A 78 38.99 -16.60 -2.17
CA THR A 78 38.70 -17.48 -1.06
C THR A 78 38.60 -16.64 0.21
N LEU A 79 37.64 -16.99 1.06
CA LEU A 79 37.45 -16.35 2.35
C LEU A 79 37.59 -17.42 3.43
N SER A 80 38.62 -17.30 4.26
CA SER A 80 38.84 -18.25 5.36
C SER A 80 37.74 -18.13 6.40
N ASN A 81 37.51 -19.22 7.14
CA ASN A 81 36.49 -19.27 8.18
C ASN A 81 36.73 -18.20 9.24
N PHE A 82 35.64 -17.57 9.67
CA PHE A 82 35.69 -16.59 10.73
C PHE A 82 34.46 -16.58 11.60
N THR A 83 34.65 -16.05 12.80
CA THR A 83 33.60 -15.82 13.77
C THR A 83 33.41 -14.32 13.95
N THR A 84 32.26 -13.79 13.52
CA THR A 84 31.91 -12.38 13.75
C THR A 84 31.39 -12.19 15.17
N THR A 85 31.83 -11.14 15.87
CA THR A 85 31.21 -10.70 17.13
C THR A 85 30.13 -9.66 16.87
N MET A 86 28.85 -10.04 16.96
CA MET A 86 27.75 -9.10 16.77
C MET A 86 27.44 -8.27 18.03
N GLY A 87 27.81 -6.99 18.03
CA GLY A 87 27.30 -5.99 18.98
C GLY A 87 27.92 -5.99 20.38
N ARG A 88 27.86 -4.83 21.05
CA ARG A 88 28.57 -4.50 22.30
C ARG A 88 28.14 -5.31 23.54
N ARG A 89 27.19 -6.25 23.45
CA ARG A 89 26.66 -7.01 24.61
C ARG A 89 26.28 -8.49 24.40
N ARG A 90 26.32 -9.08 23.20
CA ARG A 90 26.05 -10.54 23.03
C ARG A 90 26.90 -11.17 21.93
N LYS A 91 27.89 -11.97 22.33
CA LYS A 91 28.67 -12.80 21.40
C LYS A 91 27.76 -13.87 20.77
N ARG A 92 27.51 -13.79 19.46
CA ARG A 92 26.96 -14.87 18.64
C ARG A 92 28.01 -15.24 17.60
N SER A 93 28.47 -16.49 17.59
CA SER A 93 29.40 -17.00 16.58
C SER A 93 28.62 -17.40 15.33
N ILE A 94 28.84 -16.73 14.20
CA ILE A 94 28.39 -17.19 12.89
C ILE A 94 29.57 -17.92 12.25
N SER A 95 29.37 -19.18 11.86
CA SER A 95 30.30 -19.94 11.02
C SER A 95 29.73 -19.98 9.61
N LEU A 96 30.51 -19.54 8.61
CA LEU A 96 30.11 -19.53 7.19
C LEU A 96 29.91 -20.94 6.59
N LEU A 97 30.33 -21.99 7.30
CA LEU A 97 30.23 -23.39 6.87
C LEU A 97 29.30 -24.24 7.74
N SER A 98 28.43 -23.62 8.55
CA SER A 98 27.42 -24.41 9.25
C SER A 98 26.39 -24.93 8.24
N GLN A 99 26.29 -26.25 8.08
CA GLN A 99 25.35 -26.93 7.15
C GLN A 99 23.88 -26.56 7.39
N SER A 100 23.55 -25.91 8.50
CA SER A 100 22.19 -25.47 8.85
C SER A 100 21.86 -24.02 8.48
N THR A 101 22.84 -23.20 8.05
CA THR A 101 22.60 -21.77 7.77
C THR A 101 22.38 -21.52 6.27
N GLN A 102 21.20 -21.02 5.93
CA GLN A 102 20.87 -20.58 4.57
C GLN A 102 21.31 -19.13 4.36
N TYR A 103 22.07 -18.87 3.31
CA TYR A 103 22.54 -17.52 2.97
C TYR A 103 21.68 -16.91 1.87
N ARG A 104 21.46 -15.60 1.95
CA ARG A 104 20.96 -14.79 0.82
C ARG A 104 22.16 -14.07 0.21
N ILE A 105 22.38 -14.28 -1.08
CA ILE A 105 23.38 -13.53 -1.85
C ILE A 105 22.65 -12.39 -2.52
N LEU A 106 22.99 -11.15 -2.19
CA LEU A 106 22.42 -10.00 -2.90
C LEU A 106 23.44 -9.51 -3.91
N VAL A 107 23.00 -9.32 -5.16
CA VAL A 107 23.85 -8.82 -6.24
C VAL A 107 23.37 -7.42 -6.63
N ALA A 108 24.26 -6.45 -6.65
CA ALA A 108 23.92 -5.10 -7.12
C ALA A 108 24.96 -4.61 -8.13
N THR A 109 24.50 -3.78 -9.06
CA THR A 109 25.33 -3.10 -10.05
C THR A 109 25.09 -1.59 -9.92
N GLY A 110 26.13 -0.79 -10.09
CA GLY A 110 26.04 0.66 -9.94
C GLY A 110 27.36 1.37 -10.21
N HIS A 111 27.31 2.70 -10.25
CA HIS A 111 28.51 3.54 -10.37
C HIS A 111 29.19 3.72 -9.00
N LEU A 112 30.48 4.05 -8.98
CA LEU A 112 31.23 4.40 -7.77
C LEU A 112 31.49 5.90 -7.74
N ALA A 113 31.49 6.53 -6.57
CA ALA A 113 31.96 7.91 -6.47
C ALA A 113 33.45 8.01 -6.79
N GLY A 114 33.94 9.19 -7.20
CA GLY A 114 35.33 9.43 -7.60
C GLY A 114 36.41 9.11 -6.54
N SER A 115 36.02 8.78 -5.32
CA SER A 115 36.89 8.28 -4.24
C SER A 115 36.89 6.75 -4.09
N ASN A 116 36.36 6.00 -5.06
CA ASN A 116 36.05 4.55 -4.96
C ASN A 116 35.12 4.21 -3.80
N ALA A 117 34.36 5.19 -3.31
CA ALA A 117 33.37 4.98 -2.27
C ALA A 117 32.09 4.39 -2.89
N LEU A 118 31.50 3.44 -2.16
CA LEU A 118 30.20 2.88 -2.52
C LEU A 118 29.12 3.96 -2.39
N VAL A 119 28.40 4.20 -3.48
CA VAL A 119 27.21 5.05 -3.51
C VAL A 119 25.96 4.19 -3.66
N GLN A 120 24.81 4.81 -3.38
CA GLN A 120 23.54 4.15 -3.58
C GLN A 120 23.36 3.78 -5.05
N HIS A 121 23.15 2.50 -5.32
CA HIS A 121 22.88 1.99 -6.67
C HIS A 121 21.42 2.26 -7.03
N SER A 122 21.15 2.52 -8.32
CA SER A 122 19.80 2.70 -8.86
C SER A 122 19.12 1.39 -9.28
N SER A 123 19.87 0.32 -9.48
CA SER A 123 19.35 -1.00 -9.86
C SER A 123 19.74 -2.07 -8.83
N ILE A 124 18.74 -2.72 -8.22
CA ILE A 124 18.94 -3.81 -7.27
C ILE A 124 18.56 -5.13 -7.95
N ALA A 125 19.49 -6.08 -8.04
CA ALA A 125 19.16 -7.47 -8.39
C ALA A 125 19.14 -8.32 -7.10
N VAL A 126 18.02 -8.31 -6.40
CA VAL A 126 17.85 -9.09 -5.16
C VAL A 126 17.70 -10.56 -5.53
N LEU A 127 18.77 -11.35 -5.43
CA LEU A 127 18.63 -12.81 -5.41
C LEU A 127 18.11 -13.21 -4.01
N THR A 128 16.81 -13.40 -3.88
CA THR A 128 16.16 -13.91 -2.66
C THR A 128 16.35 -15.42 -2.46
N GLN A 129 17.12 -16.09 -3.32
CA GLN A 129 17.35 -17.53 -3.23
C GLN A 129 18.25 -17.86 -2.04
N LYS A 130 17.75 -18.75 -1.18
CA LYS A 130 18.51 -19.35 -0.07
C LYS A 130 19.47 -20.38 -0.64
N ILE A 131 20.77 -20.12 -0.55
CA ILE A 131 21.80 -21.01 -1.08
C ILE A 131 22.50 -21.74 0.08
N GLN A 132 22.74 -23.04 -0.09
CA GLN A 132 23.66 -23.83 0.74
C GLN A 132 25.05 -23.78 0.09
N LEU A 133 26.06 -23.35 0.84
CA LEU A 133 27.42 -23.07 0.33
C LEU A 133 28.27 -24.32 0.10
N ASP A 134 27.72 -25.52 0.30
CA ASP A 134 28.41 -26.81 0.15
C ASP A 134 28.31 -27.40 -1.27
N GLN A 135 27.57 -26.77 -2.18
CA GLN A 135 27.45 -27.18 -3.58
C GLN A 135 28.12 -26.16 -4.51
N SER A 136 29.00 -26.63 -5.39
CA SER A 136 29.53 -25.83 -6.50
C SER A 136 28.41 -25.48 -7.46
N GLY A 137 27.90 -24.26 -7.37
CA GLY A 137 26.81 -23.75 -8.22
C GLY A 137 27.28 -22.61 -9.10
N THR A 138 27.11 -22.73 -10.42
CA THR A 138 27.20 -21.59 -11.33
C THR A 138 25.93 -20.77 -11.20
N ILE A 139 26.02 -19.58 -10.61
CA ILE A 139 24.91 -18.62 -10.56
C ILE A 139 25.00 -17.80 -11.85
N ALA A 140 24.33 -18.26 -12.90
CA ALA A 140 24.12 -17.44 -14.09
C ALA A 140 23.06 -16.39 -13.76
N THR A 141 23.45 -15.12 -13.63
CA THR A 141 22.50 -14.01 -13.69
C THR A 141 22.03 -13.88 -15.14
N THR A 142 21.08 -14.71 -15.56
CA THR A 142 20.48 -14.60 -16.89
C THR A 142 19.60 -13.34 -16.93
N ASN A 143 19.96 -12.41 -17.80
CA ASN A 143 19.18 -11.26 -18.29
C ASN A 143 18.94 -10.13 -17.27
N ILE A 144 19.98 -9.30 -17.10
CA ILE A 144 19.88 -7.92 -16.61
C ILE A 144 19.35 -7.08 -17.79
N GLU A 145 18.05 -7.16 -18.05
CA GLU A 145 17.23 -6.23 -18.84
C GLU A 145 15.88 -6.93 -19.11
N GLY A 146 14.84 -6.59 -18.34
CA GLY A 146 13.44 -6.87 -18.71
C GLY A 146 12.61 -7.85 -17.86
N SER A 147 13.19 -8.71 -17.01
CA SER A 147 12.41 -9.69 -16.21
C SER A 147 11.89 -9.16 -14.88
N ASP A 148 12.64 -8.27 -14.21
CA ASP A 148 12.28 -7.77 -12.88
C ASP A 148 11.37 -6.54 -12.91
N ASP A 149 11.40 -5.75 -14.00
CA ASP A 149 10.49 -4.59 -14.14
C ASP A 149 9.03 -5.05 -14.27
N ASP A 150 8.78 -6.13 -15.03
CA ASP A 150 7.45 -6.74 -15.16
C ASP A 150 6.90 -7.25 -13.81
N LYS A 151 7.76 -7.84 -12.96
CA LYS A 151 7.36 -8.30 -11.62
C LYS A 151 7.10 -7.13 -10.68
N ALA A 152 8.01 -6.14 -10.66
CA ALA A 152 7.84 -4.94 -9.87
C ALA A 152 6.56 -4.17 -10.27
N MET A 153 6.20 -4.18 -11.55
CA MET A 153 4.96 -3.60 -12.06
C MET A 153 3.71 -4.23 -11.41
N PHE A 154 3.66 -5.55 -11.20
CA PHE A 154 2.52 -6.18 -10.53
C PHE A 154 2.39 -5.75 -9.06
N LEU A 155 3.51 -5.60 -8.35
CA LEU A 155 3.54 -5.09 -6.98
C LEU A 155 3.07 -3.62 -6.93
N ARG A 156 3.58 -2.77 -7.83
CA ARG A 156 3.17 -1.36 -7.97
C ARG A 156 1.68 -1.25 -8.28
N ALA A 157 1.20 -2.04 -9.24
CA ALA A 157 -0.21 -2.06 -9.63
C ALA A 157 -1.12 -2.49 -8.47
N HIS A 158 -0.73 -3.53 -7.71
CA HIS A 158 -1.45 -3.92 -6.50
C HIS A 158 -1.60 -2.75 -5.53
N GLY A 159 -0.48 -2.10 -5.16
CA GLY A 159 -0.48 -0.99 -4.21
C GLY A 159 -1.32 0.19 -4.68
N ILE A 160 -1.10 0.64 -5.93
CA ILE A 160 -1.82 1.80 -6.50
C ILE A 160 -3.32 1.54 -6.60
N ILE A 161 -3.73 0.38 -7.12
CA ILE A 161 -5.15 0.05 -7.25
C ILE A 161 -5.79 -0.03 -5.85
N MET A 162 -5.16 -0.71 -4.88
CA MET A 162 -5.69 -0.79 -3.52
C MET A 162 -5.83 0.59 -2.86
N LEU A 163 -4.86 1.49 -3.06
CA LEU A 163 -4.94 2.86 -2.55
C LEU A 163 -6.16 3.58 -3.13
N PHE A 164 -6.32 3.65 -4.45
CA PHE A 164 -7.48 4.33 -5.04
C PHE A 164 -8.81 3.72 -4.59
N ILE A 165 -8.92 2.39 -4.54
CA ILE A 165 -10.17 1.75 -4.15
C ILE A 165 -10.53 2.05 -2.70
N TRP A 166 -9.59 1.89 -1.77
CA TRP A 166 -9.89 1.96 -0.34
C TRP A 166 -9.79 3.38 0.26
N ILE A 167 -9.08 4.31 -0.40
CA ILE A 167 -8.99 5.72 0.00
C ILE A 167 -10.09 6.58 -0.65
N LEU A 168 -10.44 6.30 -1.90
CA LEU A 168 -11.39 7.13 -2.66
C LEU A 168 -12.74 6.43 -2.86
N PHE A 169 -12.77 5.32 -3.60
CA PHE A 169 -14.05 4.76 -4.08
C PHE A 169 -14.92 4.16 -2.96
N VAL A 170 -14.32 3.40 -2.04
CA VAL A 170 -15.05 2.76 -0.93
C VAL A 170 -15.65 3.80 0.03
N PRO A 171 -14.87 4.75 0.58
CA PRO A 171 -15.42 5.82 1.43
C PRO A 171 -16.48 6.66 0.71
N THR A 172 -16.24 7.06 -0.54
CA THR A 172 -17.22 7.82 -1.35
C THR A 172 -18.54 7.06 -1.45
N GLY A 173 -18.50 5.76 -1.76
CA GLY A 173 -19.71 4.94 -1.85
C GLY A 173 -20.44 4.79 -0.52
N ILE A 174 -19.71 4.72 0.60
CA ILE A 174 -20.30 4.68 1.95
C ILE A 174 -20.97 6.03 2.30
N LEU A 175 -20.30 7.15 2.03
CA LEU A 175 -20.85 8.51 2.26
C LEU A 175 -22.13 8.73 1.47
N ILE A 176 -22.16 8.32 0.19
CA ILE A 176 -23.35 8.39 -0.66
C ILE A 176 -24.49 7.53 -0.09
N ALA A 177 -24.20 6.29 0.30
CA ALA A 177 -25.22 5.43 0.88
C ALA A 177 -25.73 5.90 2.24
N ARG A 178 -24.91 6.60 3.04
CA ARG A 178 -25.30 7.09 4.36
C ARG A 178 -26.09 8.40 4.29
N TYR A 179 -25.55 9.39 3.60
CA TYR A 179 -26.08 10.76 3.66
C TYR A 179 -26.99 11.11 2.47
N PHE A 180 -26.83 10.48 1.29
CA PHE A 180 -27.53 10.94 0.09
C PHE A 180 -28.82 10.17 -0.24
N LYS A 181 -29.33 9.33 0.66
CA LYS A 181 -30.56 8.53 0.42
C LYS A 181 -31.77 9.38 0.04
N GLN A 182 -31.89 10.57 0.63
CA GLN A 182 -33.02 11.48 0.45
C GLN A 182 -32.71 12.66 -0.50
N SER A 183 -31.46 12.79 -0.95
CA SER A 183 -30.96 13.95 -1.71
C SER A 183 -31.48 14.04 -3.14
N TRP A 184 -31.86 12.90 -3.73
CA TRP A 184 -32.35 12.84 -5.12
C TRP A 184 -33.60 11.96 -5.25
N PRO A 185 -34.73 12.36 -4.65
CA PRO A 185 -35.92 11.53 -4.58
C PRO A 185 -36.60 11.38 -5.95
N THR A 186 -36.50 12.39 -6.82
CA THR A 186 -37.12 12.40 -8.16
C THR A 186 -36.21 11.82 -9.24
N ARG A 187 -34.89 11.80 -9.03
CA ARG A 187 -33.95 11.25 -10.01
C ARG A 187 -33.82 9.75 -9.80
N LYS A 188 -34.24 9.00 -10.82
CA LYS A 188 -34.04 7.56 -10.90
C LYS A 188 -33.03 7.27 -12.02
N LEU A 189 -32.09 6.38 -11.75
CA LEU A 189 -31.24 5.77 -12.77
C LEU A 189 -31.66 4.31 -12.92
N CYS A 190 -31.98 3.90 -14.15
CA CYS A 190 -32.45 2.54 -14.44
C CYS A 190 -33.60 2.08 -13.52
N GLY A 191 -34.55 2.98 -13.23
CA GLY A 191 -35.71 2.69 -12.37
C GLY A 191 -35.40 2.56 -10.86
N LYS A 192 -34.16 2.77 -10.42
CA LYS A 192 -33.75 2.77 -9.01
C LYS A 192 -33.42 4.19 -8.53
N GLN A 193 -33.55 4.43 -7.22
CA GLN A 193 -33.15 5.71 -6.62
C GLN A 193 -31.67 6.00 -6.92
N MET A 194 -31.37 7.25 -7.27
CA MET A 194 -30.02 7.68 -7.72
C MET A 194 -28.91 7.24 -6.76
N TRP A 195 -29.05 7.49 -5.45
CA TRP A 195 -28.04 7.11 -4.45
C TRP A 195 -27.71 5.61 -4.48
N PHE A 196 -28.73 4.76 -4.69
CA PHE A 196 -28.59 3.32 -4.68
C PHE A 196 -27.89 2.84 -5.95
N ALA A 197 -28.23 3.43 -7.10
CA ALA A 197 -27.57 3.15 -8.36
C ALA A 197 -26.08 3.54 -8.28
N VAL A 198 -25.77 4.75 -7.81
CA VAL A 198 -24.38 5.23 -7.68
C VAL A 198 -23.60 4.38 -6.69
N HIS A 199 -24.13 4.16 -5.47
CA HIS A 199 -23.48 3.31 -4.47
C HIS A 199 -23.20 1.90 -5.04
N ARG A 200 -24.20 1.27 -5.66
CA ARG A 200 -24.05 -0.07 -6.23
C ARG A 200 -22.96 -0.10 -7.31
N SER A 201 -22.97 0.86 -8.23
CA SER A 201 -21.98 0.92 -9.32
C SER A 201 -20.56 1.12 -8.78
N VAL A 202 -20.39 2.05 -7.83
CA VAL A 202 -19.09 2.33 -7.20
C VAL A 202 -18.59 1.12 -6.41
N MET A 203 -19.45 0.44 -5.64
CA MET A 203 -19.07 -0.74 -4.86
C MET A 203 -18.75 -1.96 -5.74
N ILE A 204 -19.48 -2.17 -6.84
CA ILE A 204 -19.16 -3.24 -7.80
C ILE A 204 -17.80 -2.99 -8.46
N PHE A 205 -17.56 -1.74 -8.90
CA PHE A 205 -16.27 -1.35 -9.44
C PHE A 205 -15.14 -1.57 -8.42
N ALA A 206 -15.32 -1.14 -7.18
CA ALA A 206 -14.37 -1.34 -6.09
C ALA A 206 -14.06 -2.82 -5.84
N ALA A 207 -15.08 -3.69 -5.82
CA ALA A 207 -14.91 -5.13 -5.63
C ALA A 207 -14.11 -5.77 -6.78
N ILE A 208 -14.44 -5.45 -8.04
CA ILE A 208 -13.72 -5.97 -9.21
C ILE A 208 -12.26 -5.53 -9.20
N MET A 209 -12.00 -4.24 -8.98
CA MET A 209 -10.64 -3.71 -8.94
C MET A 209 -9.82 -4.28 -7.78
N THR A 210 -10.44 -4.53 -6.62
CA THR A 210 -9.81 -5.22 -5.49
C THR A 210 -9.37 -6.64 -5.87
N LEU A 211 -10.20 -7.39 -6.61
CA LEU A 211 -9.86 -8.72 -7.09
C LEU A 211 -8.74 -8.70 -8.13
N ILE A 212 -8.74 -7.72 -9.03
CA ILE A 212 -7.65 -7.53 -10.00
C ILE A 212 -6.32 -7.23 -9.28
N ALA A 213 -6.35 -6.33 -8.29
CA ALA A 213 -5.18 -6.03 -7.46
C ALA A 213 -4.72 -7.24 -6.66
N PHE A 214 -5.64 -8.08 -6.18
CA PHE A 214 -5.29 -9.33 -5.51
C PHE A 214 -4.62 -10.33 -6.47
N ALA A 215 -5.13 -10.47 -7.69
CA ALA A 215 -4.50 -11.30 -8.71
C ALA A 215 -3.08 -10.80 -9.05
N ALA A 216 -2.87 -9.49 -9.10
CA ALA A 216 -1.56 -8.89 -9.33
C ALA A 216 -0.54 -9.28 -8.24
N ILE A 217 -0.91 -9.19 -6.95
CA ILE A 217 0.03 -9.58 -5.87
C ILE A 217 0.28 -11.09 -5.82
N LEU A 218 -0.71 -11.93 -6.16
CA LEU A 218 -0.49 -13.36 -6.30
C LEU A 218 0.48 -13.67 -7.46
N LYS A 219 0.38 -12.95 -8.58
CA LYS A 219 1.29 -13.08 -9.71
C LYS A 219 2.71 -12.66 -9.32
N TYR A 220 2.86 -11.55 -8.59
CA TYR A 220 4.14 -11.08 -8.06
C TYR A 220 4.80 -12.15 -7.17
N ASN A 221 4.05 -12.71 -6.22
CA ASN A 221 4.55 -13.72 -5.29
C ASN A 221 4.58 -15.15 -5.88
N GLN A 222 4.27 -15.33 -7.17
CA GLN A 222 4.21 -16.64 -7.84
C GLN A 222 3.29 -17.65 -7.10
N GLY A 223 2.22 -17.14 -6.49
CA GLY A 223 1.27 -17.94 -5.70
C GLY A 223 1.80 -18.38 -4.32
N THR A 224 3.01 -17.99 -3.94
CA THR A 224 3.55 -18.29 -2.60
C THR A 224 3.01 -17.32 -1.55
N TRP A 225 2.83 -17.82 -0.34
CA TRP A 225 2.46 -16.99 0.79
C TRP A 225 3.69 -16.36 1.45
N VAL A 226 3.50 -15.19 2.06
CA VAL A 226 4.57 -14.50 2.78
C VAL A 226 5.02 -15.31 4.01
N SER A 227 6.33 -15.29 4.26
CA SER A 227 6.94 -16.01 5.38
C SER A 227 6.50 -15.43 6.74
N GLN A 228 6.23 -16.30 7.71
CA GLN A 228 5.90 -15.88 9.08
C GLN A 228 7.05 -15.12 9.78
N ASN A 229 8.29 -15.29 9.31
CA ASN A 229 9.45 -14.56 9.85
C ASN A 229 9.41 -13.07 9.50
N GLU A 230 8.65 -12.68 8.46
CA GLU A 230 8.44 -11.28 8.06
C GLU A 230 7.16 -10.77 8.74
N SER A 231 7.22 -10.61 10.07
CA SER A 231 6.04 -10.44 10.95
C SER A 231 5.04 -9.38 10.48
N ARG A 232 5.52 -8.26 9.91
CA ARG A 232 4.67 -7.18 9.41
C ARG A 232 4.04 -7.49 8.05
N GLU A 233 4.81 -7.99 7.08
CA GLU A 233 4.27 -8.35 5.76
C GLU A 233 3.27 -9.50 5.91
N PHE A 234 3.57 -10.44 6.82
CA PHE A 234 2.65 -11.46 7.26
C PHE A 234 1.37 -10.85 7.84
N ALA A 235 1.47 -9.91 8.79
CA ALA A 235 0.28 -9.21 9.32
C ALA A 235 -0.51 -8.48 8.22
N HIS A 236 0.15 -7.74 7.32
CA HIS A 236 -0.49 -7.07 6.19
C HIS A 236 -1.25 -8.06 5.30
N SER A 237 -0.63 -9.21 4.98
CA SER A 237 -1.25 -10.23 4.14
C SER A 237 -2.51 -10.84 4.79
N ILE A 238 -2.49 -11.09 6.11
CA ILE A 238 -3.64 -11.63 6.84
C ILE A 238 -4.78 -10.60 6.88
N ILE A 239 -4.49 -9.36 7.25
CA ILE A 239 -5.51 -8.29 7.30
C ILE A 239 -6.06 -8.01 5.90
N GLY A 240 -5.19 -7.96 4.89
CA GLY A 240 -5.57 -7.80 3.48
C GLY A 240 -6.51 -8.91 3.01
N MET A 241 -6.27 -10.17 3.41
CA MET A 241 -7.18 -11.28 3.08
C MET A 241 -8.55 -11.13 3.74
N LEU A 242 -8.63 -10.63 4.97
CA LEU A 242 -9.92 -10.34 5.61
C LEU A 242 -10.68 -9.26 4.83
N VAL A 243 -9.99 -8.22 4.39
CA VAL A 243 -10.54 -7.13 3.57
C VAL A 243 -11.06 -7.65 2.23
N ILE A 244 -10.26 -8.45 1.51
CA ILE A 244 -10.65 -9.06 0.23
C ILE A 244 -11.85 -9.99 0.41
N SER A 245 -11.84 -10.82 1.47
CA SER A 245 -12.96 -11.71 1.80
C SER A 245 -14.24 -10.92 2.04
N ALA A 246 -14.16 -9.83 2.81
CA ALA A 246 -15.30 -8.93 3.04
C ALA A 246 -15.77 -8.27 1.73
N ALA A 247 -14.87 -7.87 0.83
CA ALA A 247 -15.20 -7.30 -0.47
C ALA A 247 -15.96 -8.28 -1.39
N ILE A 248 -15.75 -9.60 -1.25
CA ILE A 248 -16.51 -10.65 -1.96
C ILE A 248 -17.85 -10.95 -1.25
N ILE A 249 -17.83 -11.01 0.08
CA ILE A 249 -19.01 -11.30 0.90
C ILE A 249 -20.06 -10.21 0.72
N GLN A 250 -19.67 -8.94 0.59
CA GLN A 250 -20.59 -7.81 0.51
C GLN A 250 -21.56 -7.86 -0.70
N PRO A 251 -21.09 -8.04 -1.95
CA PRO A 251 -21.97 -8.30 -3.09
C PRO A 251 -22.82 -9.56 -2.92
N THR A 252 -22.23 -10.64 -2.38
CA THR A 252 -22.93 -11.91 -2.14
C THR A 252 -24.12 -11.71 -1.20
N MET A 253 -23.92 -11.05 -0.06
CA MET A 253 -24.98 -10.65 0.85
C MET A 253 -26.04 -9.78 0.15
N ALA A 254 -25.60 -8.85 -0.70
CA ALA A 254 -26.51 -7.97 -1.44
C ALA A 254 -27.39 -8.72 -2.46
N LEU A 255 -26.98 -9.91 -2.93
CA LEU A 255 -27.83 -10.79 -3.77
C LEU A 255 -28.97 -11.40 -2.95
N PHE A 256 -28.73 -11.75 -1.69
CA PHE A 256 -29.76 -12.28 -0.77
C PHE A 256 -30.61 -11.18 -0.11
N ARG A 257 -30.50 -9.94 -0.60
CA ARG A 257 -31.21 -8.80 -0.04
C ARG A 257 -32.72 -8.92 -0.28
N CYS A 258 -33.49 -9.01 0.80
CA CYS A 258 -34.96 -9.07 0.76
C CYS A 258 -35.61 -7.80 0.18
N HIS A 259 -36.90 -7.84 -0.16
CA HIS A 259 -37.67 -6.68 -0.65
C HIS A 259 -37.62 -5.50 0.34
N PRO A 260 -37.67 -4.23 -0.12
CA PRO A 260 -37.68 -3.05 0.77
C PRO A 260 -38.73 -3.10 1.89
N ASP A 261 -39.91 -3.65 1.62
CA ASP A 261 -41.04 -3.70 2.57
C ASP A 261 -41.03 -4.96 3.47
N HIS A 262 -39.98 -5.77 3.40
CA HIS A 262 -39.91 -7.02 4.16
C HIS A 262 -39.52 -6.76 5.63
N GLN A 263 -40.19 -7.44 6.57
CA GLN A 263 -39.99 -7.27 8.02
C GLN A 263 -38.54 -7.45 8.49
N TYR A 264 -37.78 -8.37 7.90
CA TYR A 264 -36.37 -8.62 8.25
C TYR A 264 -35.36 -7.76 7.49
N ARG A 265 -35.80 -6.74 6.76
CA ARG A 265 -34.92 -5.85 5.99
C ARG A 265 -33.92 -5.11 6.87
N PHE A 266 -34.27 -4.83 8.13
CA PHE A 266 -33.35 -4.21 9.08
C PHE A 266 -32.14 -5.10 9.38
N ILE A 267 -32.32 -6.43 9.50
CA ILE A 267 -31.22 -7.38 9.76
C ILE A 267 -30.19 -7.28 8.63
N PHE A 268 -30.65 -7.36 7.39
CA PHE A 268 -29.78 -7.17 6.22
C PHE A 268 -29.05 -5.83 6.29
N ASN A 269 -29.76 -4.73 6.57
CA ASN A 269 -29.15 -3.40 6.61
C ASN A 269 -28.05 -3.29 7.69
N TYR A 270 -28.27 -3.86 8.88
CA TYR A 270 -27.28 -3.85 9.96
C TYR A 270 -26.07 -4.72 9.62
N VAL A 271 -26.29 -5.97 9.19
CA VAL A 271 -25.19 -6.89 8.87
C VAL A 271 -24.36 -6.34 7.70
N HIS A 272 -25.01 -5.84 6.65
CA HIS A 272 -24.33 -5.21 5.50
C HIS A 272 -23.51 -3.98 5.90
N ALA A 273 -24.04 -3.15 6.80
CA ALA A 273 -23.32 -1.98 7.32
C ALA A 273 -22.14 -2.39 8.19
N ILE A 274 -22.31 -3.34 9.12
CA ILE A 274 -21.26 -3.79 10.03
C ILE A 274 -20.10 -4.42 9.26
N VAL A 275 -20.39 -5.32 8.33
CA VAL A 275 -19.34 -5.94 7.48
C VAL A 275 -18.63 -4.89 6.64
N GLY A 276 -19.35 -3.89 6.12
CA GLY A 276 -18.77 -2.84 5.28
C GLY A 276 -17.87 -1.88 6.03
N ILE A 277 -18.32 -1.41 7.20
CA ILE A 277 -17.53 -0.55 8.07
C ILE A 277 -16.34 -1.33 8.64
N GLY A 278 -16.53 -2.59 9.02
CA GLY A 278 -15.44 -3.47 9.45
C GLY A 278 -14.37 -3.65 8.37
N ALA A 279 -14.78 -3.86 7.12
CA ALA A 279 -13.86 -3.93 5.98
C ALA A 279 -13.05 -2.64 5.78
N LEU A 280 -13.71 -1.48 5.90
CA LEU A 280 -13.03 -0.18 5.82
C LEU A 280 -12.00 -0.01 6.96
N ILE A 281 -12.35 -0.36 8.20
CA ILE A 281 -11.40 -0.27 9.33
C ILE A 281 -10.19 -1.20 9.09
N LEU A 282 -10.43 -2.43 8.64
CA LEU A 282 -9.35 -3.37 8.33
C LEU A 282 -8.49 -2.89 7.16
N SER A 283 -9.07 -2.25 6.14
CA SER A 283 -8.28 -1.71 5.01
C SER A 283 -7.35 -0.58 5.46
N ILE A 284 -7.80 0.26 6.39
CA ILE A 284 -6.97 1.33 6.98
C ILE A 284 -5.76 0.70 7.68
N ILE A 285 -5.98 -0.31 8.52
CA ILE A 285 -4.90 -1.05 9.19
C ILE A 285 -3.94 -1.66 8.16
N ALA A 286 -4.46 -2.29 7.11
CA ALA A 286 -3.64 -2.88 6.04
C ALA A 286 -2.78 -1.82 5.32
N ILE A 287 -3.33 -0.65 5.00
CA ILE A 287 -2.62 0.47 4.35
C ILE A 287 -1.53 1.01 5.28
N PHE A 288 -1.78 1.14 6.59
CA PHE A 288 -0.75 1.52 7.55
C PHE A 288 0.39 0.50 7.61
N LEU A 289 0.07 -0.79 7.68
CA LEU A 289 1.10 -1.85 7.69
C LEU A 289 1.97 -1.83 6.42
N ALA A 290 1.38 -1.53 5.26
CA ALA A 290 2.10 -1.40 3.99
C ALA A 290 2.93 -0.10 3.88
N THR A 291 2.38 1.05 4.29
CA THR A 291 3.06 2.35 4.17
C THR A 291 4.14 2.56 5.23
N LEU A 292 4.08 1.85 6.36
CA LEU A 292 5.19 1.75 7.31
C LEU A 292 6.38 0.96 6.72
N PHE A 293 6.16 0.14 5.68
CA PHE A 293 7.17 -0.69 5.05
C PHE A 293 7.97 0.04 3.97
N SER A 294 7.32 0.69 3.02
CA SER A 294 7.99 1.04 1.75
C SER A 294 8.74 2.36 1.69
N LEU A 295 8.74 3.19 2.73
CA LEU A 295 9.25 4.57 2.60
C LEU A 295 10.09 5.02 3.80
N SER A 296 10.80 4.08 4.40
CA SER A 296 11.91 4.35 5.32
C SER A 296 13.22 4.71 4.60
N ASP A 297 13.23 4.71 3.27
CA ASP A 297 14.29 5.28 2.45
C ASP A 297 14.07 6.78 2.26
N THR A 298 15.18 7.50 2.26
CA THR A 298 15.38 8.95 2.46
C THR A 298 14.80 9.87 1.37
N SER A 299 13.55 9.65 0.96
CA SER A 299 12.77 10.53 0.10
C SER A 299 11.88 11.46 0.94
N ILE A 300 11.75 12.70 0.50
CA ILE A 300 11.43 13.92 1.27
C ILE A 300 10.11 13.95 2.08
N ASN A 301 9.26 12.90 2.10
CA ASN A 301 8.09 12.84 2.98
C ASN A 301 7.71 11.41 3.40
N LYS A 302 7.66 11.14 4.72
CA LYS A 302 7.19 9.83 5.23
C LYS A 302 5.71 9.61 4.84
N PRO A 303 5.33 8.57 4.08
CA PRO A 303 3.98 8.36 3.52
C PRO A 303 2.90 8.16 4.57
N TRP A 304 3.26 7.62 5.73
CA TRP A 304 2.32 7.41 6.81
C TRP A 304 1.72 8.75 7.24
N ARG A 305 2.43 9.88 7.05
CA ARG A 305 1.89 11.22 7.27
C ARG A 305 0.76 11.55 6.30
N ILE A 306 0.86 11.08 5.06
CA ILE A 306 -0.18 11.24 4.03
C ILE A 306 -1.39 10.40 4.40
N VAL A 307 -1.18 9.15 4.85
CA VAL A 307 -2.27 8.29 5.35
C VAL A 307 -2.96 8.91 6.58
N VAL A 308 -2.19 9.44 7.54
CA VAL A 308 -2.75 10.15 8.70
C VAL A 308 -3.53 11.41 8.29
N ALA A 309 -3.03 12.18 7.32
CA ALA A 309 -3.72 13.36 6.80
C ALA A 309 -5.03 12.98 6.09
N TRP A 310 -5.03 11.89 5.32
CA TRP A 310 -6.23 11.33 4.71
C TRP A 310 -7.25 10.92 5.78
N GLU A 311 -6.85 10.08 6.75
CA GLU A 311 -7.72 9.66 7.86
C GLU A 311 -8.32 10.84 8.61
N SER A 312 -7.49 11.85 8.92
CA SER A 312 -7.95 13.06 9.61
C SER A 312 -9.00 13.82 8.79
N THR A 313 -8.84 13.85 7.46
CA THR A 313 -9.80 14.46 6.54
C THR A 313 -11.11 13.67 6.51
N GLU A 314 -11.07 12.34 6.43
CA GLU A 314 -12.27 11.49 6.49
C GLU A 314 -13.06 11.71 7.77
N PHE A 315 -12.37 11.72 8.92
CA PHE A 315 -13.01 12.00 10.21
C PHE A 315 -13.64 13.40 10.25
N ALA A 316 -12.94 14.43 9.74
CA ALA A 316 -13.48 15.79 9.68
C ALA A 316 -14.72 15.88 8.77
N ILE A 317 -14.71 15.21 7.62
CA ILE A 317 -15.87 15.14 6.71
C ILE A 317 -17.05 14.42 7.36
N LEU A 318 -16.80 13.29 8.02
CA LEU A 318 -17.85 12.56 8.75
C LEU A 318 -18.47 13.42 9.86
N ILE A 319 -17.66 14.10 10.66
CA ILE A 319 -18.13 15.04 11.68
C ILE A 319 -18.93 16.17 11.01
N GLY A 320 -18.46 16.71 9.89
CA GLY A 320 -19.16 17.74 9.12
C GLY A 320 -20.56 17.31 8.68
N PHE A 321 -20.70 16.10 8.14
CA PHE A 321 -21.99 15.53 7.78
C PHE A 321 -22.90 15.30 8.99
N GLU A 322 -22.38 14.74 10.09
CA GLU A 322 -23.17 14.51 11.30
C GLU A 322 -23.61 15.82 11.96
N CYS A 323 -22.74 16.81 12.05
CA CYS A 323 -23.07 18.16 12.50
C CYS A 323 -24.18 18.79 11.65
N LEU A 324 -24.10 18.65 10.32
CA LEU A 324 -25.11 19.14 9.40
C LEU A 324 -26.47 18.43 9.62
N GLU A 325 -26.48 17.10 9.72
CA GLU A 325 -27.71 16.35 9.96
C GLU A 325 -28.31 16.69 11.34
N ILE A 326 -27.50 16.82 12.39
CA ILE A 326 -27.96 17.24 13.73
C ILE A 326 -28.53 18.65 13.71
N PHE A 327 -27.85 19.60 13.06
CA PHE A 327 -28.29 20.99 12.97
C PHE A 327 -29.68 21.09 12.32
N TYR A 328 -29.85 20.46 11.16
CA TYR A 328 -31.15 20.46 10.47
C TYR A 328 -32.21 19.63 11.20
N ARG A 329 -31.84 18.54 11.90
CA ARG A 329 -32.78 17.78 12.75
C ARG A 329 -33.28 18.61 13.93
N LYS A 330 -32.38 19.31 14.64
CA LYS A 330 -32.73 20.15 15.80
C LYS A 330 -33.49 21.41 15.41
N LYS A 331 -33.23 21.99 14.23
CA LYS A 331 -33.97 23.15 13.74
C LYS A 331 -35.45 22.82 13.46
N TRP A 332 -35.75 21.58 13.07
CA TRP A 332 -37.10 21.14 12.69
C TRP A 332 -37.83 20.32 13.76
N SER A 333 -37.13 19.74 14.73
CA SER A 333 -37.73 19.06 15.89
C SER A 333 -38.73 19.93 16.68
N PRO A 334 -38.47 21.22 16.98
CA PRO A 334 -39.43 22.10 17.67
C PRO A 334 -40.61 22.49 16.77
N PHE A 335 -40.40 22.56 15.46
CA PHE A 335 -41.42 23.00 14.49
C PHE A 335 -42.46 21.91 14.21
N CYS A 336 -42.04 20.65 14.08
CA CYS A 336 -42.95 19.51 13.87
C CYS A 336 -43.78 19.17 15.12
N VAL A 337 -43.25 19.39 16.33
CA VAL A 337 -44.02 19.21 17.58
C VAL A 337 -45.09 20.29 17.70
N LYS A 338 -44.74 21.56 17.44
CA LYS A 338 -45.66 22.70 17.56
C LYS A 338 -46.84 22.68 16.56
N ASN A 339 -46.69 22.01 15.42
CA ASN A 339 -47.77 21.83 14.43
C ASN A 339 -48.64 20.58 14.67
N ARG A 340 -48.25 19.67 15.57
CA ARG A 340 -49.06 18.48 15.92
C ARG A 340 -50.14 18.77 16.96
N ASP A 341 -49.97 19.85 17.73
CA ASP A 341 -50.87 20.22 18.83
C ASP A 341 -52.07 21.07 18.38
N LYS A 342 -52.22 21.33 17.08
CA LYS A 342 -53.47 21.89 16.54
C LYS A 342 -54.41 20.73 16.23
N PRO A 343 -55.53 20.55 16.96
CA PRO A 343 -56.49 19.51 16.62
C PRO A 343 -57.01 19.79 15.20
N VAL A 344 -56.82 18.81 14.31
CA VAL A 344 -57.48 18.79 13.01
C VAL A 344 -58.97 18.62 13.28
N GLN A 345 -59.71 19.72 13.32
CA GLN A 345 -61.16 19.67 13.19
C GLN A 345 -61.47 19.23 11.76
N MET A 346 -61.93 17.98 11.60
CA MET A 346 -62.57 17.52 10.37
C MET A 346 -63.93 18.19 10.26
N ASN A 347 -63.97 19.40 9.70
CA ASN A 347 -65.20 19.92 9.12
C ASN A 347 -65.27 19.42 7.67
N VAL A 348 -66.17 18.47 7.45
CA VAL A 348 -66.60 18.04 6.11
C VAL A 348 -67.31 19.23 5.46
N LEU A 349 -66.63 19.95 4.58
CA LEU A 349 -67.25 20.90 3.68
C LEU A 349 -66.72 20.66 2.27
N HIS A 350 -67.65 20.23 1.41
CA HIS A 350 -67.53 20.30 -0.04
C HIS A 350 -67.18 21.73 -0.45
N ASN A 351 -65.97 21.97 -0.99
CA ASN A 351 -65.79 22.77 -2.20
C ASN A 351 -64.36 22.66 -2.72
N GLY A 352 -64.21 22.69 -4.05
CA GLY A 352 -62.94 22.57 -4.73
C GLY A 352 -61.94 23.66 -4.37
N SER A 353 -60.78 23.26 -3.89
CA SER A 353 -59.49 23.88 -4.16
C SER A 353 -58.43 22.89 -3.70
N ASP A 354 -57.62 22.41 -4.66
CA ASP A 354 -56.46 21.59 -4.41
C ASP A 354 -55.52 22.30 -3.41
N ALA A 355 -55.66 21.96 -2.14
CA ALA A 355 -54.59 22.14 -1.18
C ALA A 355 -53.51 21.11 -1.52
N THR A 356 -52.72 21.43 -2.54
CA THR A 356 -51.46 20.73 -2.80
C THR A 356 -50.67 20.72 -1.50
N PRO A 357 -50.14 19.56 -1.04
CA PRO A 357 -49.25 19.55 0.12
C PRO A 357 -48.09 20.46 -0.25
N VAL A 358 -47.87 21.53 0.50
CA VAL A 358 -46.70 22.40 0.33
C VAL A 358 -45.47 21.48 0.35
N ASP A 359 -44.82 21.32 -0.79
CA ASP A 359 -43.66 20.46 -0.93
C ASP A 359 -42.50 21.14 -0.21
N ASP A 360 -42.40 20.86 1.10
CA ASP A 360 -41.35 21.30 2.03
C ASP A 360 -39.93 21.12 1.45
N ARG A 361 -39.78 20.24 0.46
CA ARG A 361 -38.53 19.93 -0.27
C ARG A 361 -38.02 21.05 -1.16
N SER A 362 -38.88 21.96 -1.61
CA SER A 362 -38.49 23.13 -2.41
C SER A 362 -38.03 24.32 -1.56
N SER A 363 -38.07 24.19 -0.23
CA SER A 363 -37.61 25.22 0.70
C SER A 363 -36.15 25.61 0.40
N PRO A 364 -35.83 26.92 0.36
CA PRO A 364 -34.46 27.41 0.21
C PRO A 364 -33.47 26.76 1.19
N GLU A 365 -33.94 26.36 2.37
CA GLU A 365 -33.12 25.72 3.40
C GLU A 365 -32.76 24.26 3.06
N ASN A 366 -33.69 23.51 2.46
CA ASN A 366 -33.43 22.15 1.99
C ASN A 366 -32.49 22.17 0.79
N ILE A 367 -32.66 23.15 -0.11
CA ILE A 367 -31.72 23.39 -1.21
C ILE A 367 -30.32 23.70 -0.65
N LEU A 368 -30.22 24.54 0.39
CA LEU A 368 -28.94 24.84 1.04
C LEU A 368 -28.32 23.60 1.69
N LYS A 369 -29.11 22.79 2.42
CA LYS A 369 -28.63 21.53 3.01
C LYS A 369 -28.03 20.61 1.96
N GLU A 370 -28.72 20.41 0.84
CA GLU A 370 -28.26 19.54 -0.23
C GLU A 370 -27.02 20.11 -0.96
N ARG A 371 -26.93 21.43 -1.12
CA ARG A 371 -25.72 22.10 -1.62
C ARG A 371 -24.53 21.89 -0.67
N LEU A 372 -24.72 22.05 0.64
CA LEU A 372 -23.68 21.82 1.64
C LEU A 372 -23.22 20.36 1.67
N LYS A 373 -24.14 19.40 1.58
CA LYS A 373 -23.80 17.97 1.47
C LYS A 373 -22.96 17.69 0.22
N THR A 374 -23.40 18.23 -0.92
CA THR A 374 -22.68 18.09 -2.19
C THR A 374 -21.28 18.72 -2.12
N PHE A 375 -21.15 19.88 -1.47
CA PHE A 375 -19.88 20.55 -1.25
C PHE A 375 -18.93 19.72 -0.37
N LEU A 376 -19.41 19.18 0.75
CA LEU A 376 -18.61 18.27 1.60
C LEU A 376 -18.16 17.02 0.84
N LEU A 377 -19.05 16.41 0.05
CA LEU A 377 -18.70 15.26 -0.78
C LEU A 377 -17.65 15.62 -1.83
N ALA A 378 -17.75 16.79 -2.45
CA ALA A 378 -16.76 17.26 -3.43
C ALA A 378 -15.38 17.48 -2.79
N ILE A 379 -15.32 18.07 -1.58
CA ILE A 379 -14.07 18.21 -0.82
C ILE A 379 -13.46 16.83 -0.55
N HIS A 380 -14.26 15.89 -0.05
CA HIS A 380 -13.79 14.52 0.20
C HIS A 380 -13.20 13.90 -1.07
N ILE A 381 -13.91 13.93 -2.20
CA ILE A 381 -13.44 13.35 -3.46
C ILE A 381 -12.13 14.01 -3.92
N LEU A 382 -12.06 15.35 -3.88
CA LEU A 382 -10.86 16.09 -4.33
C LEU A 382 -9.63 15.78 -3.45
N VAL A 383 -9.80 15.81 -2.12
CA VAL A 383 -8.70 15.54 -1.19
C VAL A 383 -8.29 14.07 -1.24
N ALA A 384 -9.24 13.13 -1.22
CA ALA A 384 -8.96 11.70 -1.32
C ALA A 384 -8.26 11.35 -2.64
N PHE A 385 -8.67 11.97 -3.75
CA PHE A 385 -8.01 11.80 -5.05
C PHE A 385 -6.58 12.35 -5.05
N GLY A 386 -6.37 13.57 -4.53
CA GLY A 386 -5.04 14.18 -4.45
C GLY A 386 -4.07 13.39 -3.56
N LEU A 387 -4.55 12.91 -2.40
CA LEU A 387 -3.76 12.07 -1.50
C LEU A 387 -3.49 10.68 -2.12
N SER A 388 -4.47 10.09 -2.81
CA SER A 388 -4.29 8.83 -3.55
C SER A 388 -3.23 8.97 -4.65
N LEU A 389 -3.26 10.05 -5.43
CA LEU A 389 -2.25 10.35 -6.45
C LEU A 389 -0.86 10.51 -5.83
N THR A 390 -0.77 11.22 -4.71
CA THR A 390 0.51 11.42 -4.02
C THR A 390 1.08 10.09 -3.51
N LEU A 391 0.24 9.25 -2.87
CA LEU A 391 0.66 7.92 -2.41
C LEU A 391 0.99 6.99 -3.58
N ALA A 392 0.24 7.05 -4.67
CA ALA A 392 0.52 6.28 -5.88
C ALA A 392 1.86 6.67 -6.50
N TYR A 393 2.16 7.97 -6.56
CA TYR A 393 3.45 8.47 -7.02
C TYR A 393 4.59 8.01 -6.11
N CYS A 394 4.43 8.12 -4.77
CA CYS A 394 5.43 7.61 -3.84
C CYS A 394 5.63 6.08 -3.98
N THR A 395 4.55 5.33 -4.20
CA THR A 395 4.60 3.87 -4.42
C THR A 395 5.34 3.54 -5.71
N TRP A 396 5.10 4.32 -6.77
CA TRP A 396 5.77 4.16 -8.06
C TRP A 396 7.28 4.44 -7.97
N GLN A 397 7.70 5.40 -7.15
CA GLN A 397 9.12 5.76 -6.99
C GLN A 397 9.92 4.88 -6.03
N ALA A 398 9.25 4.23 -5.06
CA ALA A 398 9.90 3.48 -3.98
C ALA A 398 10.21 2.02 -4.30
N SER A 399 9.80 1.56 -5.48
CA SER A 399 10.03 0.22 -6.01
C SER A 399 10.81 0.32 -7.30
#